data_AF-A0A2M8NXN3-F1
#
_entry.id   AF-A0A2M8NXN3-F1
#
_cell.length_a   1.000
_cell.length_b   1.000
_cell.length_c   1.000
_cell.angle_alpha   90.00
_cell.angle_beta   90.00
_cell.angle_gamma   90.00
#
_symmetry.space_group_name_H-M   'P 1'
#
loop_
_entity.id
_entity.type
_entity.pdbx_description
1 polymer ?
#
loop_
_entity_poly.entity_id
_entity_poly.type
_entity_poly.pdbx_seq_one_letter_code
_entity_poly.pdbx_strand_id
1 'polypeptide(L)'
;MNKFAIRYAFLTLLIISTLALMPLSAQEEGAQDFCVEFMQLQQTALETCQDQADETLCIGSNTVEARLNNSILNIRQVGETAAIGTFDALSASPLAPNSGMWGIAVFSVWGNLPQDAPEPVQLVVYGGIELSIPPSNEIPEGYTAPMQAFNIRATHETACVGMPPGVFINVPDGQVADFLINGLRIKADAQIFIGLPADNSYLSVSRYGTSSGQ
;
A
#
# COMPACT_ATOMS: atom_id res chain seq x y z
N MET A 1 -52.44 -18.29 49.66
CA MET A 1 -51.31 -18.18 48.71
C MET A 1 -51.74 -18.70 47.35
N ASN A 2 -51.84 -17.81 46.35
CA ASN A 2 -52.43 -18.10 45.04
C ASN A 2 -51.47 -18.92 44.18
N LYS A 3 -51.80 -20.21 43.98
CA LYS A 3 -51.08 -21.14 43.09
C LYS A 3 -50.94 -20.63 41.64
N PHE A 4 -51.78 -19.66 41.25
CA PHE A 4 -51.73 -19.01 39.93
C PHE A 4 -50.53 -18.07 39.75
N ALA A 5 -50.13 -17.34 40.79
CA ALA A 5 -49.03 -16.37 40.71
C ALA A 5 -47.64 -17.03 40.58
N ILE A 6 -47.50 -18.23 41.19
CA ILE A 6 -46.24 -18.99 41.17
C ILE A 6 -45.94 -19.57 39.78
N ARG A 7 -46.98 -19.89 38.99
CA ARG A 7 -46.81 -20.44 37.63
C ARG A 7 -46.31 -19.42 36.62
N TYR A 8 -46.74 -18.15 36.72
CA TYR A 8 -46.27 -17.09 35.82
C TYR A 8 -44.83 -16.65 36.12
N ALA A 9 -44.43 -16.65 37.40
CA ALA A 9 -43.06 -16.31 37.80
C ALA A 9 -42.02 -17.32 37.29
N PHE A 10 -42.36 -18.60 37.21
CA PHE A 10 -41.46 -19.62 36.65
C PHE A 10 -41.32 -19.51 35.12
N LEU A 11 -42.40 -19.12 34.43
CA LEU A 11 -42.40 -18.99 32.97
C LEU A 11 -41.61 -17.77 32.49
N THR A 12 -41.68 -16.64 33.21
CA THR A 12 -40.87 -15.46 32.89
C THR A 12 -39.39 -15.67 33.18
N LEU A 13 -39.03 -16.38 34.25
CA LEU A 13 -37.64 -16.69 34.60
C LEU A 13 -36.97 -17.61 33.55
N LEU A 14 -37.73 -18.54 32.97
CA LEU A 14 -37.24 -19.47 31.95
C LEU A 14 -36.98 -18.78 30.60
N ILE A 15 -37.81 -17.79 30.22
CA ILE A 15 -37.63 -16.99 29.00
C ILE A 15 -36.42 -16.05 29.10
N ILE A 16 -36.20 -15.43 30.28
CA ILE A 16 -35.03 -14.56 30.52
C ILE A 16 -33.74 -15.38 30.52
N SER A 17 -33.75 -16.61 31.06
CA SER A 17 -32.58 -17.50 31.05
C SER A 17 -32.19 -17.97 29.64
N THR A 18 -33.13 -18.07 28.69
CA THR A 18 -32.82 -18.44 27.30
C THR A 18 -32.24 -17.31 26.46
N LEU A 19 -32.49 -16.03 26.82
CA LEU A 19 -31.90 -14.89 26.09
C LEU A 19 -30.42 -14.63 26.43
N ALA A 20 -29.92 -15.15 27.56
CA ALA A 20 -28.54 -14.93 28.01
C ALA A 20 -27.51 -15.91 27.43
N LEU A 21 -27.94 -16.89 26.63
CA LEU A 21 -27.07 -17.92 26.04
C LEU A 21 -26.81 -17.71 24.54
N MET A 22 -27.19 -16.56 23.97
CA MET A 22 -26.74 -16.23 22.62
C MET A 22 -25.23 -15.97 22.67
N PRO A 23 -24.40 -16.77 21.98
CA PRO A 23 -22.99 -16.47 21.87
C PRO A 23 -22.86 -15.10 21.19
N LEU A 24 -22.27 -14.13 21.88
CA LEU A 24 -21.73 -12.92 21.26
C LEU A 24 -20.51 -13.36 20.43
N SER A 25 -20.75 -14.02 19.29
CA SER A 25 -19.77 -14.02 18.21
C SER A 25 -19.85 -12.64 17.56
N ALA A 26 -19.26 -11.65 18.23
CA ALA A 26 -19.01 -10.35 17.65
C ALA A 26 -18.10 -10.55 16.43
N GLN A 27 -18.58 -10.07 15.30
CA GLN A 27 -18.01 -10.24 13.96
C GLN A 27 -16.53 -9.85 13.91
N GLU A 28 -15.66 -10.85 13.81
CA GLU A 28 -14.25 -10.70 13.39
C GLU A 28 -14.07 -11.28 11.97
N GLU A 29 -15.16 -11.35 11.19
CA GLU A 29 -15.22 -12.02 9.88
C GLU A 29 -14.85 -11.09 8.71
N GLY A 30 -14.63 -9.79 8.95
CA GLY A 30 -14.35 -8.81 7.89
C GLY A 30 -12.87 -8.67 7.52
N ALA A 31 -11.94 -8.75 8.48
CA ALA A 31 -10.55 -8.36 8.25
C ALA A 31 -9.78 -9.29 7.29
N GLN A 32 -10.10 -10.58 7.27
CA GLN A 32 -9.45 -11.55 6.36
C GLN A 32 -9.92 -11.44 4.91
N ASP A 33 -11.16 -11.03 4.67
CA ASP A 33 -11.72 -10.90 3.33
C ASP A 33 -11.11 -9.69 2.58
N PHE A 34 -10.85 -8.59 3.30
CA PHE A 34 -10.28 -7.37 2.71
C PHE A 34 -8.88 -7.55 2.12
N CYS A 35 -8.06 -8.42 2.71
CA CYS A 35 -6.72 -8.68 2.19
C CYS A 35 -6.77 -9.39 0.84
N VAL A 36 -7.75 -10.26 0.61
CA VAL A 36 -7.93 -10.96 -0.67
C VAL A 36 -8.41 -9.99 -1.74
N GLU A 37 -9.38 -9.14 -1.44
CA GLU A 37 -9.86 -8.10 -2.34
C GLU A 37 -8.74 -7.13 -2.74
N PHE A 38 -7.89 -6.74 -1.79
CA PHE A 38 -6.74 -5.90 -2.10
C PHE A 38 -5.79 -6.55 -3.11
N MET A 39 -5.46 -7.83 -2.96
CA MET A 39 -4.58 -8.50 -3.92
C MET A 39 -5.16 -8.47 -5.34
N GLN A 40 -6.49 -8.53 -5.48
CA GLN A 40 -7.17 -8.40 -6.77
C GLN A 40 -7.11 -6.97 -7.32
N LEU A 41 -7.29 -5.95 -6.46
CA LEU A 41 -7.15 -4.54 -6.84
C LEU A 41 -5.72 -4.21 -7.27
N GLN A 42 -4.72 -4.72 -6.54
CA GLN A 42 -3.31 -4.59 -6.89
C GLN A 42 -3.03 -5.23 -8.24
N GLN A 43 -3.51 -6.45 -8.48
CA GLN A 43 -3.34 -7.13 -9.75
C GLN A 43 -4.00 -6.35 -10.91
N THR A 44 -5.21 -5.82 -10.69
CA THR A 44 -5.92 -5.00 -11.68
C THR A 44 -5.16 -3.72 -12.00
N ALA A 45 -4.62 -3.04 -10.98
CA ALA A 45 -3.81 -1.85 -11.16
C ALA A 45 -2.52 -2.17 -11.93
N LEU A 46 -1.85 -3.27 -11.60
CA LEU A 46 -0.65 -3.73 -12.31
C LEU A 46 -0.96 -4.02 -13.78
N GLU A 47 -2.01 -4.78 -14.07
CA GLU A 47 -2.44 -5.08 -15.45
C GLU A 47 -2.78 -3.82 -16.24
N THR A 48 -3.47 -2.87 -15.60
CA THR A 48 -3.78 -1.57 -16.22
C THR A 48 -2.52 -0.75 -16.50
N CYS A 49 -1.47 -0.98 -15.72
CA CYS A 49 -0.18 -0.30 -15.81
C CYS A 49 0.94 -1.19 -16.39
N GLN A 50 0.64 -2.24 -17.16
CA GLN A 50 1.67 -3.14 -17.71
C GLN A 50 2.42 -2.53 -18.90
N ASP A 51 1.73 -1.84 -19.81
CA ASP A 51 2.31 -1.34 -21.06
C ASP A 51 2.85 0.10 -20.94
N GLN A 52 3.48 0.41 -19.81
CA GLN A 52 4.02 1.73 -19.53
C GLN A 52 5.30 1.98 -20.35
N ALA A 53 5.51 3.23 -20.74
CA ALA A 53 6.85 3.66 -21.13
C ALA A 53 7.79 3.62 -19.91
N ASP A 54 9.08 3.58 -20.18
CA ASP A 54 10.11 3.74 -19.16
C ASP A 54 10.00 5.10 -18.45
N GLU A 55 10.49 5.19 -17.22
CA GLU A 55 10.49 6.42 -16.40
C GLU A 55 9.10 7.08 -16.27
N THR A 56 8.08 6.27 -16.05
CA THR A 56 6.68 6.70 -16.06
C THR A 56 5.96 6.35 -14.76
N LEU A 57 5.13 7.28 -14.29
CA LEU A 57 4.15 7.10 -13.23
C LEU A 57 2.80 6.76 -13.86
N CYS A 58 2.25 5.59 -13.52
CA CYS A 58 0.88 5.17 -13.76
C CYS A 58 -0.02 5.47 -12.58
N ILE A 59 -1.22 5.94 -12.87
CA ILE A 59 -2.29 6.08 -11.88
C ILE A 59 -3.21 4.86 -11.92
N GLY A 60 -3.10 3.99 -10.91
CA GLY A 60 -3.91 2.77 -10.79
C GLY A 60 -5.29 2.99 -10.18
N SER A 61 -5.58 4.17 -9.62
CA SER A 61 -6.91 4.51 -9.07
C SER A 61 -7.22 6.01 -9.15
N ASN A 62 -8.51 6.36 -9.14
CA ASN A 62 -8.97 7.75 -9.15
C ASN A 62 -8.86 8.47 -7.79
N THR A 63 -8.36 7.79 -6.76
CA THR A 63 -8.19 8.37 -5.41
C THR A 63 -6.70 8.59 -5.07
N VAL A 64 -5.85 8.51 -6.09
CA VAL A 64 -4.47 9.00 -6.05
C VAL A 64 -4.47 10.46 -6.50
N GLU A 65 -3.73 11.30 -5.79
CA GLU A 65 -3.40 12.64 -6.23
C GLU A 65 -1.89 12.72 -6.46
N ALA A 66 -1.47 13.12 -7.67
CA ALA A 66 -0.06 13.31 -8.00
C ALA A 66 0.21 14.78 -8.32
N ARG A 67 1.37 15.27 -7.92
CA ARG A 67 1.85 16.62 -8.22
C ARG A 67 3.09 16.55 -9.10
N LEU A 68 3.02 17.24 -10.23
CA LEU A 68 4.07 17.33 -11.23
C LEU A 68 4.46 18.79 -11.45
N ASN A 69 5.73 19.15 -11.29
CA ASN A 69 6.23 20.53 -11.41
C ASN A 69 5.34 21.57 -10.69
N ASN A 70 4.95 21.28 -9.45
CA ASN A 70 4.06 22.05 -8.58
C ASN A 70 2.61 22.19 -9.05
N SER A 71 2.17 21.37 -10.01
CA SER A 71 0.80 21.32 -10.51
C SER A 71 0.16 19.96 -10.21
N ILE A 72 -1.10 19.93 -9.79
CA ILE A 72 -1.83 18.67 -9.60
C ILE A 72 -2.10 18.04 -10.97
N LEU A 73 -1.78 16.76 -11.11
CA LEU A 73 -2.13 15.95 -12.27
C LEU A 73 -3.65 15.75 -12.29
N ASN A 74 -4.30 16.26 -13.33
CA ASN A 74 -5.74 16.08 -13.53
C ASN A 74 -6.02 14.71 -14.13
N ILE A 75 -6.21 13.70 -13.28
CA ILE A 75 -6.48 12.32 -13.68
C ILE A 75 -7.85 12.23 -14.35
N ARG A 76 -7.87 11.83 -15.62
CA ARG A 76 -9.08 11.66 -16.43
C ARG A 76 -9.58 10.23 -16.39
N GLN A 77 -8.66 9.28 -16.28
CA GLN A 77 -8.96 7.86 -16.25
C GLN A 77 -7.87 7.07 -15.53
N VAL A 78 -8.25 5.91 -14.99
CA VAL A 78 -7.29 4.93 -14.48
C VAL A 78 -6.42 4.42 -15.64
N GLY A 79 -5.14 4.20 -15.36
CA GLY A 79 -4.11 3.89 -16.37
C GLY A 79 -3.47 5.11 -17.02
N GLU A 80 -3.89 6.33 -16.65
CA GLU A 80 -3.22 7.54 -17.12
C GLU A 80 -1.78 7.61 -16.62
N THR A 81 -0.89 8.05 -17.51
CA THR A 81 0.56 8.07 -17.30
C THR A 81 1.15 9.46 -17.33
N ALA A 82 2.19 9.68 -16.53
CA ALA A 82 2.99 10.90 -16.54
C ALA A 82 4.49 10.62 -16.41
N ALA A 83 5.34 11.47 -16.99
CA ALA A 83 6.79 11.32 -16.91
C ALA A 83 7.31 11.60 -15.48
N ILE A 84 8.10 10.67 -14.94
CA ILE A 84 8.66 10.75 -13.58
C ILE A 84 9.64 11.93 -13.45
N GLY A 85 10.31 12.34 -14.52
CA GLY A 85 11.21 13.50 -14.47
C GLY A 85 10.53 14.82 -14.07
N THR A 86 9.20 14.87 -14.06
CA THR A 86 8.40 16.01 -13.60
C THR A 86 7.73 15.79 -12.24
N PHE A 87 7.93 14.64 -11.62
CA PHE A 87 7.24 14.22 -10.40
C PHE A 87 7.80 14.91 -9.16
N ASP A 88 6.90 15.42 -8.30
CA ASP A 88 7.27 16.01 -7.01
C ASP A 88 6.75 15.23 -5.81
N ALA A 89 5.46 14.87 -5.85
CA ALA A 89 4.78 14.21 -4.74
C ALA A 89 3.56 13.43 -5.19
N LEU A 90 3.17 12.45 -4.39
CA LEU A 90 1.99 11.63 -4.56
C LEU A 90 1.31 11.46 -3.20
N SER A 91 -0.02 11.49 -3.18
CA SER A 91 -0.83 11.05 -2.05
C SER A 91 -1.77 9.95 -2.54
N ALA A 92 -1.69 8.78 -1.94
CA ALA A 92 -2.55 7.66 -2.23
C ALA A 92 -3.55 7.47 -1.10
N SER A 93 -4.82 7.27 -1.43
CA SER A 93 -5.86 7.01 -0.43
C SER A 93 -5.64 5.68 0.34
N PRO A 94 -6.21 5.56 1.55
CA PRO A 94 -6.13 4.34 2.37
C PRO A 94 -6.74 3.15 1.64
N LEU A 95 -6.31 1.94 1.99
CA LEU A 95 -6.98 0.72 1.54
C LEU A 95 -8.21 0.43 2.41
N ALA A 96 -9.35 0.93 1.96
CA ALA A 96 -10.66 0.77 2.58
C ALA A 96 -11.73 0.47 1.51
N PRO A 97 -11.75 -0.77 0.96
CA PRO A 97 -12.66 -1.13 -0.14
C PRO A 97 -14.15 -0.99 0.22
N ASN A 98 -14.53 -1.20 1.49
CA ASN A 98 -15.92 -1.01 1.95
C ASN A 98 -16.46 0.41 1.73
N SER A 99 -15.58 1.41 1.77
CA SER A 99 -15.93 2.80 1.48
C SER A 99 -15.59 3.20 0.05
N GLY A 100 -15.12 2.25 -0.78
CA GLY A 100 -14.65 2.48 -2.13
C GLY A 100 -13.36 3.30 -2.20
N MET A 101 -12.63 3.45 -1.09
CA MET A 101 -11.39 4.21 -1.04
C MET A 101 -10.20 3.25 -1.18
N TRP A 102 -9.38 3.44 -2.21
CA TRP A 102 -8.13 2.71 -2.39
C TRP A 102 -7.22 3.47 -3.35
N GLY A 103 -6.02 3.82 -2.91
CA GLY A 103 -5.00 4.47 -3.73
C GLY A 103 -3.92 3.49 -4.14
N ILE A 104 -3.72 3.28 -5.44
CA ILE A 104 -2.57 2.54 -5.98
C ILE A 104 -1.94 3.34 -7.13
N ALA A 105 -0.63 3.51 -7.07
CA ALA A 105 0.17 4.07 -8.16
C ALA A 105 1.35 3.16 -8.47
N VAL A 106 1.72 3.08 -9.75
CA VAL A 106 2.81 2.23 -10.24
C VAL A 106 3.84 3.11 -10.92
N PHE A 107 5.11 3.02 -10.51
CA PHE A 107 6.22 3.71 -11.16
C PHE A 107 7.09 2.70 -11.87
N SER A 108 7.51 3.02 -13.09
CA SER A 108 8.57 2.34 -13.83
C SER A 108 9.84 3.19 -13.75
N VAL A 109 10.90 2.69 -13.11
CA VAL A 109 12.07 3.49 -12.72
C VAL A 109 13.37 2.79 -13.09
N TRP A 110 14.25 3.46 -13.83
CA TRP A 110 15.61 2.96 -14.08
C TRP A 110 16.55 3.18 -12.90
N GLY A 111 16.40 4.29 -12.15
CA GLY A 111 17.24 4.58 -11.00
C GLY A 111 18.74 4.55 -11.37
N ASN A 112 19.53 3.75 -10.65
CA ASN A 112 20.95 3.54 -10.94
C ASN A 112 21.26 2.24 -11.69
N LEU A 113 20.26 1.63 -12.35
CA LEU A 113 20.49 0.44 -13.15
C LEU A 113 21.49 0.71 -14.29
N PRO A 114 22.30 -0.28 -14.69
CA PRO A 114 23.16 -0.19 -15.86
C PRO A 114 22.36 0.14 -17.13
N GLN A 115 22.99 0.79 -18.11
CA GLN A 115 22.34 1.14 -19.39
C GLN A 115 21.92 -0.07 -20.22
N ASP A 116 22.52 -1.24 -19.97
CA ASP A 116 22.22 -2.52 -20.61
C ASP A 116 21.27 -3.41 -19.79
N ALA A 117 20.71 -2.88 -18.70
CA ALA A 117 19.69 -3.60 -17.94
C ALA A 117 18.47 -3.90 -18.82
N PRO A 118 17.90 -5.11 -18.73
CA PRO A 118 16.85 -5.54 -19.64
C PRO A 118 15.50 -4.85 -19.37
N GLU A 119 15.21 -4.51 -18.12
CA GLU A 119 13.91 -4.03 -17.66
C GLU A 119 14.07 -3.06 -16.48
N PRO A 120 13.20 -2.04 -16.34
CA PRO A 120 13.22 -1.10 -15.21
C PRO A 120 12.73 -1.73 -13.89
N VAL A 121 13.02 -1.08 -12.77
CA VAL A 121 12.42 -1.42 -11.46
C VAL A 121 10.99 -0.92 -11.39
N GLN A 122 10.08 -1.76 -10.90
CA GLN A 122 8.70 -1.36 -10.65
C GLN A 122 8.51 -0.98 -9.18
N LEU A 123 7.95 0.20 -8.90
CA LEU A 123 7.55 0.60 -7.56
C LEU A 123 6.02 0.67 -7.50
N VAL A 124 5.39 0.00 -6.54
CA VAL A 124 3.94 0.02 -6.34
C VAL A 124 3.66 0.68 -4.99
N VAL A 125 3.03 1.84 -5.03
CA VAL A 125 2.74 2.68 -3.86
C VAL A 125 1.27 2.53 -3.49
N TYR A 126 0.96 2.27 -2.22
CA TYR A 126 -0.41 2.07 -1.76
C TYR A 126 -0.61 2.37 -0.27
N GLY A 127 -1.88 2.44 0.15
CA GLY A 127 -2.23 2.24 1.57
C GLY A 127 -2.56 3.47 2.39
N GLY A 128 -2.71 4.66 1.82
CA GLY A 128 -2.81 5.87 2.65
C GLY A 128 -1.42 6.44 2.90
N ILE A 129 -0.65 6.67 1.84
CA ILE A 129 0.74 7.08 1.91
C ILE A 129 0.96 8.36 1.11
N GLU A 130 1.78 9.23 1.65
CA GLU A 130 2.34 10.37 0.95
C GLU A 130 3.78 10.04 0.56
N LEU A 131 4.09 10.17 -0.73
CA LEU A 131 5.43 10.06 -1.28
C LEU A 131 5.88 11.44 -1.76
N SER A 132 7.13 11.82 -1.50
CA SER A 132 7.69 13.09 -1.98
C SER A 132 9.18 12.99 -2.27
N ILE A 133 9.67 13.83 -3.18
CA ILE A 133 11.11 13.93 -3.45
C ILE A 133 11.79 14.77 -2.36
N PRO A 134 12.88 14.28 -1.72
CA PRO A 134 13.63 15.07 -0.74
C PRO A 134 14.29 16.30 -1.40
N PRO A 135 14.54 17.37 -0.62
CA PRO A 135 15.34 18.50 -1.08
C PRO A 135 16.71 18.05 -1.61
N SER A 136 17.20 18.70 -2.68
CA SER A 136 18.45 18.30 -3.34
C SER A 136 19.69 18.34 -2.45
N ASN A 137 19.70 19.18 -1.41
CA ASN A 137 20.77 19.26 -0.42
C ASN A 137 20.77 18.09 0.59
N GLU A 138 19.73 17.26 0.60
CA GLU A 138 19.62 16.06 1.44
C GLU A 138 19.94 14.78 0.67
N ILE A 139 20.05 14.86 -0.66
CA ILE A 139 20.36 13.72 -1.54
C ILE A 139 21.89 13.58 -1.64
N PRO A 140 22.47 12.46 -1.17
CA PRO A 140 23.90 12.21 -1.34
C PRO A 140 24.29 11.99 -2.80
N GLU A 141 25.57 12.22 -3.12
CA GLU A 141 26.12 11.85 -4.42
C GLU A 141 25.85 10.37 -4.75
N GLY A 142 25.48 10.11 -6.01
CA GLY A 142 25.11 8.77 -6.50
C GLY A 142 23.62 8.42 -6.43
N TYR A 143 22.77 9.31 -5.90
CA TYR A 143 21.31 9.12 -5.82
C TYR A 143 20.51 10.15 -6.65
N THR A 144 21.02 10.49 -7.83
CA THR A 144 20.50 11.59 -8.65
C THR A 144 19.45 11.17 -9.68
N ALA A 145 19.25 9.88 -9.90
CA ALA A 145 18.28 9.41 -10.88
C ALA A 145 16.83 9.63 -10.38
N PRO A 146 15.86 9.83 -11.30
CA PRO A 146 14.47 10.02 -10.93
C PRO A 146 13.98 8.86 -10.06
N MET A 147 13.26 9.17 -8.97
CA MET A 147 12.73 8.19 -8.00
C MET A 147 13.75 7.24 -7.37
N GLN A 148 15.05 7.53 -7.49
CA GLN A 148 16.09 6.82 -6.76
C GLN A 148 16.14 7.26 -5.28
N ALA A 149 15.75 8.51 -5.00
CA ALA A 149 15.60 9.06 -3.66
C ALA A 149 14.18 9.59 -3.45
N PHE A 150 13.51 9.15 -2.40
CA PHE A 150 12.17 9.61 -2.04
C PHE A 150 11.90 9.44 -0.54
N ASN A 151 10.96 10.23 -0.03
CA ASN A 151 10.42 10.10 1.31
C ASN A 151 9.01 9.54 1.22
N ILE A 152 8.65 8.71 2.19
CA ILE A 152 7.32 8.18 2.42
C ILE A 152 6.84 8.49 3.83
N ARG A 153 5.53 8.75 3.94
CA ARG A 153 4.83 8.96 5.21
C ARG A 153 3.45 8.30 5.16
N ALA A 154 3.14 7.47 6.14
CA ALA A 154 1.78 6.97 6.34
C ALA A 154 0.88 8.12 6.82
N THR A 155 -0.27 8.26 6.16
CA THR A 155 -1.33 9.20 6.53
C THR A 155 -2.48 8.51 7.25
N HIS A 156 -2.65 7.20 7.01
CA HIS A 156 -3.73 6.39 7.56
C HIS A 156 -3.24 4.94 7.78
N GLU A 157 -3.97 4.20 8.61
CA GLU A 157 -3.84 2.74 8.67
C GLU A 157 -4.56 2.09 7.50
N THR A 158 -4.06 0.93 7.09
CA THR A 158 -4.72 0.05 6.13
C THR A 158 -5.70 -0.86 6.87
N ALA A 159 -6.82 -1.21 6.23
CA ALA A 159 -7.79 -2.15 6.81
C ALA A 159 -7.27 -3.61 6.81
N CYS A 160 -6.25 -3.92 6.00
CA CYS A 160 -5.67 -5.25 5.92
C CYS A 160 -4.57 -5.43 6.99
N VAL A 161 -4.89 -6.24 8.01
CA VAL A 161 -3.95 -6.58 9.09
C VAL A 161 -2.73 -7.30 8.51
N GLY A 162 -1.53 -6.82 8.85
CA GLY A 162 -0.27 -7.36 8.36
C GLY A 162 0.22 -6.75 7.04
N MET A 163 -0.54 -5.81 6.47
CA MET A 163 -0.13 -5.11 5.26
C MET A 163 -0.23 -3.59 5.46
N PRO A 164 0.75 -2.98 6.16
CA PRO A 164 0.76 -1.54 6.39
C PRO A 164 0.83 -0.75 5.07
N PRO A 165 0.54 0.56 5.09
CA PRO A 165 0.85 1.43 3.95
C PRO A 165 2.32 1.33 3.58
N GLY A 166 2.61 1.42 2.29
CA GLY A 166 3.99 1.24 1.87
C GLY A 166 4.22 1.26 0.37
N VAL A 167 5.41 0.79 0.04
CA VAL A 167 5.92 0.68 -1.33
C VAL A 167 6.45 -0.73 -1.53
N PHE A 168 5.89 -1.46 -2.50
CA PHE A 168 6.57 -2.62 -3.05
C PHE A 168 7.57 -2.17 -4.10
N ILE A 169 8.76 -2.73 -4.07
CA ILE A 169 9.82 -2.48 -5.04
C ILE A 169 10.14 -3.84 -5.66
N ASN A 170 9.88 -3.99 -6.95
CA ASN A 170 10.16 -5.20 -7.71
C ASN A 170 11.34 -4.94 -8.64
N VAL A 171 12.50 -5.46 -8.25
CA VAL A 171 13.73 -5.43 -9.04
C VAL A 171 13.76 -6.69 -9.90
N PRO A 172 13.87 -6.60 -11.24
CA PRO A 172 13.93 -7.79 -12.09
C PRO A 172 15.17 -8.64 -11.81
N ASP A 173 15.09 -9.93 -12.14
CA ASP A 173 16.14 -10.91 -11.83
C ASP A 173 17.51 -10.51 -12.40
N GLY A 174 18.55 -10.73 -11.60
CA GLY A 174 19.93 -10.43 -11.99
C GLY A 174 20.30 -8.94 -11.95
N GLN A 175 19.38 -8.08 -11.51
CA GLN A 175 19.62 -6.66 -11.35
C GLN A 175 19.76 -6.26 -9.87
N VAL A 176 20.36 -5.11 -9.65
CA VAL A 176 20.55 -4.54 -8.31
C VAL A 176 20.32 -3.03 -8.39
N ALA A 177 19.38 -2.53 -7.62
CA ALA A 177 19.05 -1.11 -7.54
C ALA A 177 19.31 -0.57 -6.12
N ASP A 178 19.86 0.64 -6.05
CA ASP A 178 20.10 1.35 -4.80
C ASP A 178 19.12 2.51 -4.63
N PHE A 179 18.40 2.52 -3.52
CA PHE A 179 17.43 3.55 -3.16
C PHE A 179 17.85 4.31 -1.91
N LEU A 180 17.45 5.57 -1.83
CA LEU A 180 17.48 6.38 -0.62
C LEU A 180 16.04 6.66 -0.17
N ILE A 181 15.57 5.92 0.84
CA ILE A 181 14.18 6.01 1.30
C ILE A 181 14.16 6.53 2.73
N ASN A 182 13.53 7.68 2.97
CA ASN A 182 13.54 8.35 4.28
C ASN A 182 14.97 8.56 4.83
N GLY A 183 15.93 8.83 3.93
CA GLY A 183 17.36 8.96 4.27
C GLY A 183 18.10 7.64 4.51
N LEU A 184 17.43 6.48 4.45
CA LEU A 184 18.04 5.16 4.58
C LEU A 184 18.49 4.65 3.22
N ARG A 185 19.73 4.15 3.14
CA ARG A 185 20.27 3.50 1.94
C ARG A 185 19.81 2.06 1.89
N ILE A 186 19.06 1.71 0.86
CA ILE A 186 18.48 0.39 0.66
C ILE A 186 18.98 -0.17 -0.65
N LYS A 187 19.61 -1.34 -0.58
CA LYS A 187 20.03 -2.11 -1.74
C LYS A 187 19.03 -3.23 -1.97
N ALA A 188 18.41 -3.21 -3.15
CA ALA A 188 17.38 -4.15 -3.57
C ALA A 188 17.89 -4.97 -4.77
N ASP A 189 17.90 -6.29 -4.60
CA ASP A 189 18.33 -7.29 -5.59
C ASP A 189 17.24 -8.34 -5.86
N ALA A 190 16.05 -8.11 -5.31
CA ALA A 190 14.84 -8.91 -5.45
C ALA A 190 13.64 -8.02 -5.07
N GLN A 191 12.46 -8.63 -5.01
CA GLN A 191 11.28 -7.93 -4.50
C GLN A 191 11.45 -7.59 -3.01
N ILE A 192 11.19 -6.33 -2.66
CA ILE A 192 11.15 -5.88 -1.27
C ILE A 192 9.90 -5.06 -1.02
N PHE A 193 9.46 -5.05 0.24
CA PHE A 193 8.39 -4.20 0.72
C PHE A 193 8.93 -3.24 1.76
N ILE A 194 8.59 -1.98 1.60
CA ILE A 194 8.88 -0.91 2.54
C ILE A 194 7.56 -0.48 3.17
N GLY A 195 7.35 -0.80 4.44
CA GLY A 195 6.11 -0.50 5.16
C GLY A 195 6.31 0.52 6.28
N LEU A 196 5.30 1.33 6.54
CA LEU A 196 5.24 2.28 7.66
C LEU A 196 4.03 1.99 8.55
N PRO A 197 4.18 1.95 9.89
CA PRO A 197 3.03 2.06 10.77
C PRO A 197 2.40 3.46 10.64
N ALA A 198 1.12 3.61 11.01
CA ALA A 198 0.43 4.91 10.87
C ALA A 198 1.02 6.02 11.74
N ASP A 199 1.68 5.67 12.84
CA ASP A 199 2.40 6.63 13.69
C ASP A 199 3.77 7.04 13.11
N ASN A 200 4.18 6.44 11.98
CA ASN A 200 5.46 6.68 11.31
C ASN A 200 6.69 6.45 12.21
N SER A 201 6.55 5.64 13.26
CA SER A 201 7.58 5.46 14.29
C SER A 201 8.84 4.74 13.79
N TYR A 202 8.72 3.89 12.77
CA TYR A 202 9.83 3.19 12.15
C TYR A 202 9.54 2.85 10.69
N LEU A 203 10.59 2.65 9.90
CA LEU A 203 10.50 2.11 8.54
C LEU A 203 10.82 0.62 8.58
N SER A 204 9.87 -0.21 8.14
CA SER A 204 10.04 -1.66 8.03
C SER A 204 10.48 -2.03 6.63
N VAL A 205 11.43 -2.96 6.53
CA VAL A 205 11.90 -3.52 5.26
C VAL A 205 11.72 -5.03 5.31
N SER A 206 10.86 -5.56 4.45
CA SER A 206 10.65 -7.00 4.28
C SER A 206 11.15 -7.43 2.91
N ARG A 207 11.98 -8.47 2.85
CA ARG A 207 12.47 -9.01 1.58
C ARG A 207 11.63 -10.21 1.17
N TYR A 208 11.19 -10.22 -0.08
CA TYR A 208 10.46 -11.30 -0.71
C TYR A 208 11.39 -11.92 -1.74
N GLY A 209 11.94 -13.07 -1.38
CA GLY A 209 12.88 -13.80 -2.22
C GLY A 209 12.72 -15.28 -1.96
N THR A 210 12.91 -16.07 -3.02
CA THR A 210 12.97 -17.52 -2.92
C THR A 210 14.04 -17.89 -1.91
N SER A 211 13.65 -18.71 -0.92
CA SER A 211 14.59 -19.55 -0.18
C SER A 211 15.41 -20.34 -1.20
N SER A 212 16.53 -19.78 -1.67
CA SER A 212 17.57 -20.56 -2.33
C SER A 212 18.28 -21.29 -1.20
N GLY A 213 17.72 -22.44 -0.82
CA GLY A 213 18.47 -23.43 -0.08
C GLY A 213 19.70 -23.80 -0.91
N GLN A 214 20.86 -23.31 -0.49
CA GLN A 214 22.17 -23.87 -0.76
C GLN A 214 22.99 -23.84 0.52
#